data_AF-A0A6J5XQE8-F1
#
_entry.id   AF-A0A6J5XQE8-F1
#
_cell.length_a   1.000
_cell.length_b   1.000
_cell.length_c   1.000
_cell.angle_alpha   90.00
_cell.angle_beta   90.00
_cell.angle_gamma   90.00
#
_symmetry.space_group_name_H-M   'P 1'
#
loop_
_entity.id
_entity.type
_entity.pdbx_description
1 polymer ?
#
loop_
_entity_poly.entity_id
_entity_poly.type
_entity_poly.pdbx_seq_one_letter_code
_entity_poly.pdbx_strand_id
1 'polypeptide(L)'
;MQMAEPSDSVYLVDNCPHDWLFQRCSAVVHHGVAGTTAAGLKAACPTTIVPFFGDQLFWGERVHARGVGPAPIPADEFSLEKLVDAISFMLDPKM
;
A
#
# COMPACT_ATOMS: atom_id res chain seq x y z
N MET A 1 23.58 -6.04 -7.82
CA MET A 1 22.41 -6.12 -8.71
C MET A 1 22.26 -4.74 -9.32
N GLN A 2 22.47 -4.58 -10.61
CA GLN A 2 22.37 -3.26 -11.26
C GLN A 2 20.89 -3.00 -11.54
N MET A 3 20.30 -2.01 -10.86
CA MET A 3 18.92 -1.62 -11.10
C MET A 3 18.85 -0.99 -12.49
N ALA A 4 17.86 -1.39 -13.29
CA ALA A 4 17.56 -0.71 -14.53
C ALA A 4 17.15 0.74 -14.24
N GLU A 5 17.48 1.65 -15.15
CA GLU A 5 16.98 3.03 -15.08
C GLU A 5 15.44 3.01 -15.05
N PRO A 6 14.80 3.76 -14.14
CA PRO A 6 13.34 3.82 -14.04
C PRO A 6 12.73 4.33 -15.36
N SER A 7 11.56 3.82 -15.72
CA SER A 7 10.75 4.44 -16.76
C SER A 7 10.17 5.78 -16.29
N ASP A 8 9.66 6.59 -17.22
CA ASP A 8 8.99 7.87 -16.91
C ASP A 8 7.79 7.74 -15.95
N SER A 9 7.27 6.53 -15.77
CA SER A 9 6.19 6.18 -14.84
C SER A 9 6.66 5.82 -13.42
N VAL A 10 7.96 5.78 -13.17
CA VAL A 10 8.54 5.41 -11.87
C VAL A 10 9.44 6.53 -11.39
N TYR A 11 9.01 7.18 -10.31
CA TYR A 11 9.81 8.21 -9.65
C TYR A 11 10.36 7.66 -8.34
N LEU A 12 11.69 7.57 -8.23
CA LEU A 12 12.38 7.20 -7.00
C LEU A 12 12.47 8.43 -6.11
N VAL A 13 11.91 8.33 -4.92
CA VAL A 13 12.00 9.35 -3.88
C VAL A 13 12.75 8.77 -2.68
N ASP A 14 13.66 9.57 -2.12
CA ASP A 14 14.27 9.27 -0.82
C ASP A 14 13.22 9.50 0.30
N ASN A 15 13.65 9.95 1.46
CA ASN A 15 12.75 10.24 2.57
C ASN A 15 11.73 11.33 2.20
N CYS A 16 10.46 11.00 2.36
CA CYS A 16 9.33 11.91 2.14
C CYS A 16 8.32 11.78 3.29
N PRO A 17 7.81 12.89 3.85
CA PRO A 17 6.78 12.82 4.88
C PRO A 17 5.49 12.17 4.34
N HIS A 18 5.08 11.05 4.93
CA HIS A 18 3.89 10.29 4.47
C HIS A 18 2.59 11.07 4.61
N ASP A 19 2.47 11.93 5.62
CA ASP A 19 1.30 12.79 5.82
C ASP A 19 1.13 13.83 4.70
N TRP A 20 2.23 14.30 4.12
CA TRP A 20 2.22 15.14 2.91
C TRP A 20 2.02 14.30 1.65
N LEU A 21 2.74 13.18 1.52
CA LEU A 21 2.73 12.38 0.30
C LEU A 21 1.38 11.70 0.05
N PHE A 22 0.81 11.04 1.06
CA PHE A 22 -0.38 10.21 0.87
C PHE A 22 -1.63 11.00 0.52
N GLN A 23 -1.69 12.29 0.88
CA GLN A 23 -2.75 13.21 0.43
C GLN A 23 -2.76 13.44 -1.09
N ARG A 24 -1.68 13.05 -1.79
CA ARG A 24 -1.49 13.22 -3.24
C ARG A 24 -1.50 11.88 -3.98
N CYS A 25 -1.72 10.78 -3.27
CA CYS A 25 -1.76 9.44 -3.82
C CYS A 25 -3.21 9.00 -4.02
N SER A 26 -3.47 8.24 -5.09
CA SER A 26 -4.76 7.56 -5.30
C SER A 26 -4.83 6.24 -4.54
N ALA A 27 -3.69 5.60 -4.27
CA ALA A 27 -3.57 4.36 -3.53
C ALA A 27 -2.17 4.24 -2.91
N VAL A 28 -2.03 3.46 -1.84
CA VAL A 28 -0.74 3.17 -1.20
C VAL A 28 -0.54 1.67 -1.05
N VAL A 29 0.68 1.19 -1.31
CA VAL A 29 1.11 -0.18 -1.00
C VAL A 29 2.28 -0.10 -0.03
N HIS A 30 2.17 -0.74 1.14
CA HIS A 30 3.23 -0.69 2.15
C HIS A 30 3.25 -1.93 3.05
N HIS A 31 4.31 -2.13 3.81
CA HIS A 31 4.46 -3.33 4.64
C HIS A 31 3.58 -3.36 5.90
N GLY A 32 3.04 -2.23 6.36
CA GLY A 32 1.96 -2.23 7.36
C GLY A 32 2.32 -1.87 8.80
N VAL A 33 3.46 -1.20 9.06
CA VAL A 33 3.70 -0.63 10.40
C VAL A 33 2.63 0.39 10.78
N ALA A 34 2.24 0.42 12.06
CA ALA A 34 1.14 1.23 12.58
C ALA A 34 1.16 2.70 12.12
N GLY A 35 2.33 3.35 12.11
CA GLY A 35 2.47 4.76 11.72
C GLY A 35 2.13 5.02 10.25
N THR A 36 2.62 4.17 9.34
CA THR A 36 2.34 4.30 7.90
C THR A 36 0.89 3.97 7.60
N THR A 37 0.35 2.91 8.22
CA THR A 37 -1.08 2.56 8.11
C THR A 37 -1.96 3.71 8.57
N ALA A 38 -1.66 4.31 9.74
CA ALA A 38 -2.42 5.44 10.26
C ALA A 38 -2.34 6.68 9.36
N ALA A 39 -1.17 6.94 8.74
CA ALA A 39 -1.02 8.04 7.78
C ALA A 39 -1.90 7.84 6.54
N GLY A 40 -1.94 6.63 5.97
CA GLY A 40 -2.77 6.32 4.80
C GLY A 40 -4.26 6.48 5.10
N LEU A 41 -4.71 5.93 6.24
CA LEU A 41 -6.08 6.08 6.70
C LEU A 41 -6.47 7.53 6.97
N LYS A 42 -5.58 8.33 7.58
CA LYS A 42 -5.83 9.76 7.83
C LYS A 42 -5.91 10.56 6.53
N ALA A 43 -5.17 10.17 5.50
CA ALA A 43 -5.24 10.79 4.18
C ALA A 43 -6.47 10.35 3.36
N ALA A 44 -7.31 9.44 3.90
CA ALA A 44 -8.39 8.78 3.17
C ALA A 44 -7.91 8.13 1.85
N CYS A 45 -6.66 7.67 1.83
CA CYS A 45 -6.07 7.00 0.69
C CYS A 45 -6.25 5.48 0.86
N PRO A 46 -6.91 4.78 -0.08
CA PRO A 46 -6.98 3.32 -0.08
C PRO A 46 -5.59 2.70 0.07
N THR A 47 -5.44 1.70 0.95
CA THR A 47 -4.13 1.12 1.25
C THR A 47 -4.14 -0.41 1.20
N THR A 48 -3.12 -1.00 0.58
CA THR A 48 -2.84 -2.44 0.61
C THR A 48 -1.63 -2.72 1.49
N ILE A 49 -1.76 -3.72 2.35
CA ILE A 49 -0.70 -4.12 3.27
C ILE A 49 -0.03 -5.41 2.80
N VAL A 50 1.30 -5.38 2.71
CA VAL A 50 2.16 -6.54 2.38
C VAL A 50 2.93 -6.95 3.64
N PRO A 51 2.34 -7.76 4.54
CA PRO A 51 2.96 -8.03 5.82
C PRO A 51 4.14 -9.01 5.70
N PHE A 52 5.17 -8.73 6.48
CA PHE A 52 6.36 -9.56 6.67
C PHE A 52 6.38 -10.18 8.08
N PHE A 53 6.08 -9.40 9.13
CA PHE A 53 6.08 -9.87 10.53
C PHE A 53 5.36 -8.92 11.49
N GLY A 54 5.21 -9.35 12.75
CA GLY A 54 4.71 -8.49 13.84
C GLY A 54 3.22 -8.16 13.70
N ASP A 55 2.86 -6.91 13.95
CA ASP A 55 1.48 -6.41 13.90
C ASP A 55 0.99 -6.06 12.49
N GLN A 56 1.83 -6.24 11.47
CA GLN A 56 1.54 -5.86 10.09
C GLN A 56 0.33 -6.62 9.52
N LEU A 57 0.21 -7.92 9.79
CA LEU A 57 -0.93 -8.72 9.36
C LEU A 57 -2.22 -8.23 10.02
N PHE A 58 -2.17 -7.94 11.33
CA PHE A 58 -3.29 -7.36 12.06
C PHE A 58 -3.75 -6.06 11.40
N TRP A 59 -2.85 -5.13 11.08
CA TRP A 59 -3.21 -3.88 10.40
C TRP A 59 -3.81 -4.12 9.02
N GLY A 60 -3.27 -5.09 8.26
CA GLY A 60 -3.83 -5.56 6.99
C GLY A 60 -5.28 -6.01 7.12
N GLU A 61 -5.56 -6.87 8.10
CA GLU A 61 -6.91 -7.34 8.39
C GLU A 61 -7.83 -6.20 8.85
N ARG A 62 -7.34 -5.22 9.62
CA ARG A 62 -8.13 -4.05 10.03
C ARG A 62 -8.51 -3.16 8.87
N VAL A 63 -7.58 -2.91 7.94
CA VAL A 63 -7.82 -2.15 6.72
C VAL A 63 -8.87 -2.87 5.87
N HIS A 64 -8.69 -4.17 5.62
CA HIS A 64 -9.61 -4.96 4.83
C HIS A 64 -11.02 -5.02 5.45
N ALA A 65 -11.11 -5.33 6.74
CA ALA A 65 -12.39 -5.45 7.45
C ALA A 65 -13.16 -4.12 7.53
N ARG A 66 -12.51 -2.98 7.27
CA ARG A 66 -13.14 -1.66 7.21
C ARG A 66 -13.51 -1.23 5.79
N GLY A 67 -13.19 -2.04 4.77
CA GLY A 67 -13.45 -1.72 3.37
C GLY A 67 -12.57 -0.61 2.82
N VAL A 68 -11.47 -0.26 3.50
CA VAL A 68 -10.55 0.82 3.10
C VAL A 68 -9.27 0.30 2.44
N GLY A 69 -9.28 -0.98 2.06
CA GLY A 69 -8.28 -1.65 1.24
C GLY A 69 -8.66 -3.11 0.96
N PRO A 70 -7.95 -3.76 0.03
CA PRO A 70 -8.12 -5.19 -0.22
C PRO A 70 -7.56 -6.03 0.94
N ALA A 71 -7.72 -7.34 0.85
CA ALA A 71 -7.08 -8.26 1.80
C ALA A 71 -5.54 -8.09 1.76
N PRO A 72 -4.85 -8.25 2.90
CA PRO A 72 -3.38 -8.19 2.92
C PRO A 72 -2.79 -9.28 2.02
N ILE A 73 -1.64 -8.97 1.42
CA ILE A 73 -0.89 -9.91 0.56
C ILE A 73 0.35 -10.35 1.35
N PRO A 74 0.35 -11.53 2.00
CA PRO A 74 1.54 -12.03 2.68
C PRO A 74 2.77 -12.00 1.77
N ALA A 75 3.92 -11.58 2.30
CA ALA A 75 5.11 -11.34 1.50
C ALA A 75 5.62 -12.59 0.75
N ASP A 76 5.42 -13.77 1.31
CA ASP A 76 5.73 -15.08 0.71
C ASP A 76 4.78 -15.48 -0.41
N GLU A 77 3.60 -14.86 -0.48
CA GLU A 77 2.65 -15.06 -1.55
C GLU A 77 2.56 -13.86 -2.52
N PHE A 78 3.43 -12.86 -2.37
CA PHE A 78 3.42 -11.65 -3.18
C PHE A 78 3.75 -11.96 -4.64
N SER A 79 2.89 -11.49 -5.54
CA SER A 79 3.03 -11.71 -6.98
C SER A 79 2.58 -10.47 -7.76
N LEU A 80 2.98 -10.40 -9.03
CA LEU A 80 2.52 -9.35 -9.94
C LEU A 80 1.00 -9.31 -10.04
N GLU A 81 0.36 -10.48 -10.18
CA GLU A 81 -1.09 -10.62 -10.30
C GLU A 81 -1.79 -10.05 -9.05
N LYS A 82 -1.38 -10.47 -7.85
CA LYS A 82 -1.97 -9.97 -6.61
C LYS A 82 -1.76 -8.47 -6.42
N LEU A 83 -0.60 -7.94 -6.81
CA LEU A 83 -0.33 -6.50 -6.75
C LEU A 83 -1.26 -5.73 -7.71
N VAL A 84 -1.42 -6.21 -8.95
CA VAL A 84 -2.29 -5.59 -9.94
C VAL A 84 -3.75 -5.63 -9.50
N ASP A 85 -4.21 -6.76 -8.95
CA ASP A 85 -5.57 -6.90 -8.42
C ASP A 85 -5.81 -5.93 -7.26
N ALA A 86 -4.86 -5.82 -6.33
CA ALA A 86 -4.95 -4.90 -5.21
C ALA A 86 -5.00 -3.44 -5.66
N ILE A 87 -4.15 -3.04 -6.62
CA ILE A 87 -4.18 -1.69 -7.19
C ILE A 87 -5.51 -1.44 -7.90
N SER A 88 -5.98 -2.39 -8.70
CA SER A 88 -7.25 -2.27 -9.43
C SER A 88 -8.44 -2.12 -8.47
N PHE A 89 -8.45 -2.90 -7.37
CA PHE A 89 -9.45 -2.76 -6.31
C PHE A 89 -9.43 -1.37 -5.68
N MET A 90 -8.24 -0.88 -5.30
CA MET A 90 -8.08 0.44 -4.67
C MET A 90 -8.43 1.62 -5.58
N LEU A 91 -8.39 1.43 -6.89
CA LEU A 91 -8.74 2.45 -7.88
C LEU A 91 -10.20 2.36 -8.37
N ASP A 92 -10.99 1.36 -7.93
CA ASP A 92 -12.40 1.26 -8.26
C ASP A 92 -13.19 2.38 -7.57
N PRO A 93 -13.87 3.28 -8.32
CA PRO A 93 -14.67 4.37 -7.74
C PRO A 93 -15.83 3.92 -6.84
N LYS A 94 -16.18 2.63 -6.84
CA LYS A 94 -17.27 2.05 -6.04
C LYS A 94 -16.82 1.51 -4.68
N MET A 95 -15.52 1.46 -4.44
CA MET A 95 -14.94 1.20 -3.12
C MET A 95 -15.21 2.39 -2.19
#